data_AF-A0AAW9KUW6-F1
#
_entry.id   AF-A0AAW9KUW6-F1
#
_cell.length_a   1.000
_cell.length_b   1.000
_cell.length_c   1.000
_cell.angle_alpha   90.00
_cell.angle_beta   90.00
_cell.angle_gamma   90.00
#
_symmetry.space_group_name_H-M   'P 1'
#
loop_
_entity.id
_entity.type
_entity.pdbx_description
1 polymer ?
#
loop_
_entity_poly.entity_id
_entity_poly.type
_entity_poly.pdbx_seq_one_letter_code
_entity_poly.pdbx_strand_id
1 'polypeptide(L)'
;MSESLAKAEHGPESGHVPPKLVDDVRVSLYHVHLPKLDDADVVRFDADRSRLSRGPNFDVLVPYLRFASEHEARSHLSAAD
;
A
#
# COMPACT_ATOMS: atom_id res chain seq x y z
N MET A 1 -13.49 3.16 -4.21
CA MET A 1 -12.04 3.43 -4.16
C MET A 1 -11.36 2.62 -3.04
N SER A 2 -11.84 1.39 -2.76
CA SER A 2 -11.40 0.57 -1.62
C SER A 2 -11.01 -0.86 -2.02
N GLU A 3 -11.23 -1.23 -3.29
CA GLU A 3 -10.97 -2.57 -3.81
C GLU A 3 -9.49 -2.79 -4.14
N SER A 4 -8.75 -1.70 -4.42
CA SER A 4 -7.39 -1.77 -4.95
C SER A 4 -6.31 -2.10 -3.90
N LEU A 5 -6.55 -1.85 -2.61
CA LEU A 5 -5.55 -2.08 -1.57
C LEU A 5 -5.45 -3.54 -1.15
N ALA A 6 -6.57 -4.27 -1.16
CA ALA A 6 -6.58 -5.63 -0.65
C ALA A 6 -6.14 -6.70 -1.65
N LYS A 7 -5.94 -6.31 -2.91
CA LYS A 7 -5.40 -7.19 -3.96
C LYS A 7 -3.86 -7.30 -3.91
N ALA A 8 -3.18 -6.36 -3.25
CA ALA A 8 -1.71 -6.31 -3.26
C ALA A 8 -1.05 -7.27 -2.24
N GLU A 9 -1.77 -7.70 -1.20
CA GLU A 9 -1.17 -8.51 -0.12
C GLU A 9 -1.34 -10.03 -0.28
N HIS A 10 -2.20 -10.53 -1.19
CA HIS A 10 -2.41 -11.98 -1.39
C HIS A 10 -2.40 -12.38 -2.87
N GLY A 11 -1.62 -13.43 -3.19
CA GLY A 11 -1.55 -14.05 -4.52
C GLY A 11 -2.89 -14.62 -5.03
N PRO A 12 -2.95 -15.05 -6.30
CA PRO A 12 -4.16 -15.09 -7.11
C PRO A 12 -5.01 -16.35 -6.85
N GLU A 13 -5.63 -16.45 -5.68
CA GLU A 13 -6.66 -17.47 -5.42
C GLU A 13 -7.78 -16.79 -4.61
N SER A 14 -8.73 -16.17 -5.33
CA SER A 14 -10.06 -15.69 -4.92
C SER A 14 -10.27 -14.20 -5.23
N GLY A 15 -11.02 -13.91 -6.29
CA GLY A 15 -11.46 -12.57 -6.69
C GLY A 15 -12.45 -11.88 -5.74
N HIS A 16 -12.53 -12.32 -4.48
CA HIS A 16 -13.31 -11.69 -3.43
C HIS A 16 -12.42 -11.49 -2.21
N VAL A 17 -12.00 -10.25 -1.99
CA VAL A 17 -11.44 -9.85 -0.70
C VAL A 17 -12.61 -9.73 0.28
N PRO A 18 -12.67 -10.54 1.34
CA PRO A 18 -13.74 -10.41 2.32
C PRO A 18 -13.68 -9.02 2.98
N PRO A 19 -14.81 -8.34 3.20
CA PRO A 19 -14.85 -6.97 3.75
C PRO A 19 -14.05 -6.80 5.05
N LYS A 20 -14.07 -7.83 5.91
CA LYS A 20 -13.30 -7.85 7.15
C LYS A 20 -11.79 -7.74 6.93
N LEU A 21 -11.26 -8.33 5.86
CA LEU A 21 -9.85 -8.22 5.52
C LEU A 21 -9.50 -6.80 5.05
N VAL A 22 -10.41 -6.12 4.33
CA VAL A 22 -10.22 -4.71 3.96
C VAL A 22 -10.14 -3.83 5.21
N ASP A 23 -11.01 -4.08 6.19
CA ASP A 23 -11.03 -3.34 7.45
C ASP A 23 -9.76 -3.61 8.27
N ASP A 24 -9.34 -4.87 8.39
CA ASP A 24 -8.13 -5.27 9.12
C ASP A 24 -6.87 -4.64 8.50
N VAL A 25 -6.75 -4.68 7.16
CA VAL A 25 -5.65 -4.04 6.42
C VAL A 25 -5.68 -2.53 6.61
N ARG A 26 -6.86 -1.91 6.56
CA ARG A 26 -7.00 -0.47 6.75
C ARG A 26 -6.59 -0.05 8.16
N VAL A 27 -7.01 -0.80 9.19
CA VAL A 27 -6.61 -0.56 10.59
C VAL A 27 -5.09 -0.68 10.73
N SER A 28 -4.48 -1.74 10.19
CA SER A 28 -3.02 -1.91 10.23
C SER A 28 -2.29 -0.78 9.50
N LEU A 29 -2.76 -0.37 8.31
CA LEU A 29 -2.19 0.73 7.55
C LEU A 29 -2.16 2.03 8.38
N TYR A 30 -3.29 2.39 8.99
CA TYR A 30 -3.44 3.64 9.74
C TYR A 30 -2.70 3.64 11.08
N HIS A 31 -2.72 2.53 11.82
CA HIS A 31 -2.19 2.49 13.19
C HIS A 31 -0.76 1.96 13.29
N VAL A 32 -0.27 1.25 12.27
CA VAL A 32 1.07 0.63 12.31
C VAL A 32 1.98 1.19 11.23
N HIS A 33 1.52 1.21 9.97
CA HIS A 33 2.42 1.51 8.85
C HIS A 33 2.63 3.00 8.61
N LEU A 34 1.55 3.80 8.59
CA LEU A 34 1.68 5.25 8.38
C LEU A 34 2.50 5.95 9.48
N PRO A 35 2.33 5.63 10.79
CA PRO A 35 3.19 6.19 11.84
C PRO A 35 4.68 5.84 11.63
N LYS A 36 5.01 4.61 11.24
CA LYS A 36 6.40 4.21 10.97
C LYS A 36 7.01 4.96 9.77
N LEU A 37 6.21 5.25 8.75
CA LEU A 37 6.66 6.02 7.59
C LEU A 37 6.80 7.52 7.90
N ASP A 38 5.99 8.03 8.83
CA ASP A 38 6.10 9.39 9.38
C ASP A 38 7.38 9.53 10.22
N ASP A 39 7.62 8.60 11.14
CA ASP A 39 8.85 8.52 11.95
C ASP A 39 10.13 8.44 11.09
N ALA A 40 10.03 7.85 9.90
CA ALA A 40 11.13 7.74 8.95
C ALA A 40 11.26 8.94 8.00
N ASP A 41 10.44 9.99 8.18
CA ASP A 41 10.39 11.19 7.34
C ASP A 41 10.08 10.90 5.85
N VAL A 42 9.45 9.76 5.56
CA VAL A 42 9.08 9.36 4.21
C VAL A 42 7.76 10.02 3.82
N VAL A 43 6.81 10.06 4.75
CA VAL A 43 5.53 10.77 4.61
C VAL A 43 5.36 11.75 5.76
N ARG A 44 4.39 12.65 5.63
CA ARG A 44 3.79 13.34 6.76
C ARG A 44 2.35 12.91 6.90
N PHE A 45 2.02 12.28 8.03
CA PHE A 45 0.68 11.76 8.29
C PHE A 45 -0.04 12.56 9.37
N ASP A 46 -1.17 13.17 9.00
CA ASP A 46 -2.10 13.82 9.92
C ASP A 46 -3.30 12.90 10.12
N ALA A 47 -3.29 12.15 11.22
CA ALA A 47 -4.33 11.17 11.55
C ALA A 47 -5.69 11.84 11.79
N ASP A 48 -5.70 13.01 12.43
CA ASP A 48 -6.92 13.75 12.76
C ASP A 48 -7.65 14.24 11.51
N ARG A 49 -6.89 14.62 10.48
CA ARG A 49 -7.44 15.10 9.20
C ARG A 49 -7.41 14.04 8.10
N SER A 50 -6.96 12.82 8.40
CA SER A 50 -6.73 11.75 7.42
C SER A 50 -5.96 12.24 6.18
N ARG A 51 -4.91 13.04 6.40
CA ARG A 51 -4.15 13.68 5.32
C ARG A 51 -2.73 13.14 5.26
N LEU A 52 -2.31 12.81 4.05
CA LEU A 52 -0.95 12.36 3.74
C LEU A 52 -0.26 13.35 2.81
N SER A 53 1.02 13.60 3.05
CA SER A 53 1.89 14.34 2.15
C SER A 53 3.29 13.74 2.13
N ARG A 54 4.12 14.11 1.15
CA ARG A 54 5.49 13.59 1.04
C ARG A 54 6.38 14.21 2.12
N GLY A 55 7.16 13.36 2.78
CA GLY A 55 8.25 13.78 3.65
C GLY A 55 9.54 14.01 2.86
N PRO A 56 10.60 14.55 3.50
CA PRO A 56 11.86 14.85 2.83
C PRO A 56 12.58 13.59 2.31
N ASN A 57 12.35 12.41 2.90
CA ASN A 57 12.97 11.15 2.47
C ASN A 57 12.15 10.39 1.41
N PHE A 58 11.02 10.94 0.95
CA PHE A 58 10.14 10.25 0.00
C PHE A 58 10.87 9.80 -1.27
N ASP A 59 11.68 10.69 -1.84
CA ASP A 59 12.34 10.45 -3.13
C ASP A 59 13.41 9.35 -3.06
N VAL A 60 13.91 9.02 -1.86
CA VAL A 60 14.85 7.91 -1.64
C VAL A 60 14.19 6.56 -1.97
N LEU A 61 12.89 6.43 -1.70
CA LEU A 61 12.15 5.19 -1.95
C LEU A 61 11.61 5.08 -3.37
N VAL A 62 11.52 6.18 -4.12
CA VAL A 62 10.92 6.20 -5.47
C VAL A 62 11.50 5.13 -6.41
N PRO A 63 12.81 4.88 -6.49
CA PRO A 63 13.35 3.83 -7.35
C PRO A 63 12.84 2.43 -6.95
N TYR A 64 12.78 2.14 -5.65
CA TYR A 64 12.29 0.86 -5.13
C TYR A 64 10.79 0.69 -5.36
N LEU A 65 10.01 1.75 -5.14
CA LEU A 65 8.56 1.77 -5.40
C LEU A 65 8.26 1.53 -6.88
N ARG A 66 9.02 2.17 -7.79
CA ARG A 66 8.90 1.92 -9.24
C ARG A 66 9.18 0.46 -9.59
N PHE A 67 10.27 -0.09 -9.07
CA PHE A 67 10.63 -1.49 -9.28
C PHE A 67 9.53 -2.44 -8.77
N ALA A 68 9.00 -2.21 -7.56
CA ALA A 68 7.92 -3.00 -7.00
C ALA A 68 6.64 -2.94 -7.86
N SER A 69 6.23 -1.75 -8.31
CA SER A 69 5.05 -1.59 -9.17
C SER A 69 5.22 -2.25 -10.54
N GLU A 70 6.41 -2.20 -11.13
CA GLU A 70 6.71 -2.87 -12.40
C GLU A 70 6.67 -4.41 -12.25
N HIS A 71 7.14 -4.93 -11.11
CA HIS A 71 7.09 -6.37 -10.81
C HIS A 71 5.65 -6.86 -10.60
N GLU A 72 4.84 -6.12 -9.84
CA GLU A 72 3.41 -6.42 -9.68
C GLU A 72 2.70 -6.46 -11.04
N ALA A 73 2.92 -5.46 -11.89
CA ALA A 73 2.34 -5.41 -13.23
C ALA A 73 2.72 -6.63 -14.10
N ARG A 74 3.97 -7.09 -14.02
CA ARG A 74 4.45 -8.29 -14.76
C ARG A 74 3.87 -9.58 -14.21
N SER A 75 3.77 -9.71 -12.89
CA SER A 75 3.16 -10.89 -12.25
C SER A 75 1.67 -11.04 -12.60
N HIS A 76 0.96 -9.93 -12.82
CA HIS A 76 -0.43 -9.96 -13.27
C HIS A 76 -0.60 -10.29 -14.76
N LEU A 77 0.39 -9.98 -15.62
CA LEU A 77 0.34 -10.32 -17.05
C LEU A 77 0.67 -11.81 -17.31
N SER A 78 1.47 -12.44 -16.45
CA SER A 78 1.85 -13.85 -16.56
C SER A 78 0.75 -14.84 -16.14
N ALA A 79 -0.36 -14.38 -15.56
CA ALA A 79 -1.48 -15.22 -15.13
C ALA A 79 -2.60 -15.33 -16.19
N ALA A 80 -2.34 -14.89 -17.43
CA ALA A 80 -3.30 -14.84 -18.53
C ALA A 80 -2.94 -15.76 -19.73
N ASP A 81 -1.98 -16.66 -19.57
CA ASP A 81 -1.59 -17.74 -20.50
C ASP A 81 -1.70 -19.10 -19.80
#